data_AF-A0A5B8T372-F1
#
_entry.id   AF-A0A5B8T372-F1
#
_cell.length_a   1.000
_cell.length_b   1.000
_cell.length_c   1.000
_cell.angle_alpha   90.00
_cell.angle_beta   90.00
_cell.angle_gamma   90.00
#
_symmetry.space_group_name_H-M   'P 1'
#
loop_
_entity.id
_entity.type
_entity.pdbx_description
1 polymer ?
#
loop_
_entity_poly.entity_id
_entity_poly.type
_entity_poly.pdbx_seq_one_letter_code
_entity_poly.pdbx_strand_id
1 'polypeptide(L)' 'MWQLIVGLLLLSAAVWQGFASRKAFITYRTYAAKTDSPFRVFGYLYGFFFTALLAVFGIVEILTFLG' A
#
# COMPACT_ATOMS: atom_id res chain seq x y z
N MET A 1 10.16 -22.55 -3.09
CA MET A 1 9.60 -21.98 -4.34
C MET A 1 8.27 -21.27 -4.10
N TRP A 2 7.40 -21.81 -3.23
CA TRP A 2 6.14 -21.16 -2.88
C TRP A 2 6.33 -19.76 -2.25
N GLN A 3 7.30 -19.60 -1.34
CA GLN A 3 7.58 -18.31 -0.70
C GLN A 3 7.97 -17.23 -1.72
N LEU A 4 8.71 -17.59 -2.78
CA LEU A 4 9.05 -16.66 -3.87
C LEU A 4 7.80 -16.17 -4.61
N ILE A 5 6.87 -17.08 -4.92
CA ILE A 5 5.62 -16.74 -5.61
C ILE A 5 4.77 -15.82 -4.73
N VAL A 6 4.60 -16.17 -3.45
CA VAL A 6 3.85 -15.37 -2.48
C VAL A 6 4.50 -13.99 -2.31
N GLY A 7 5.82 -13.93 -2.16
CA GLY A 7 6.55 -12.67 -2.03
C GLY A 7 6.40 -11.74 -3.23
N LEU A 8 6.48 -12.28 -4.46
CA LEU A 8 6.26 -11.51 -5.68
C LEU A 8 4.81 -11.01 -5.82
N LEU A 9 3.83 -11.81 -5.42
CA LEU A 9 2.42 -11.39 -5.40
C LEU A 9 2.19 -10.26 -4.40
N LEU A 10 2.76 -10.35 -3.20
CA LEU A 10 2.67 -9.32 -2.17
C LEU A 10 3.34 -8.01 -2.61
N LEU A 11 4.50 -8.08 -3.27
CA LEU A 11 5.14 -6.89 -3.84
C LEU A 11 4.30 -6.26 -4.95
N SER A 12 3.71 -7.07 -5.83
CA SER A 12 2.81 -6.59 -6.88
C SER A 12 1.57 -5.91 -6.29
N ALA A 13 0.98 -6.49 -5.25
CA ALA A 13 -0.13 -5.91 -4.51
C ALA A 13 0.27 -4.62 -3.79
N ALA A 14 1.48 -4.54 -3.22
CA ALA A 14 2.01 -3.35 -2.58
C ALA A 14 2.11 -2.18 -3.58
N VAL A 15 2.66 -2.44 -4.78
CA VAL A 15 2.78 -1.43 -5.84
C VAL A 15 1.40 -0.91 -6.26
N TRP A 16 0.45 -1.81 -6.48
CA TRP A 16 -0.92 -1.44 -6.82
C TRP A 16 -1.57 -0.60 -5.72
N GLN A 17 -1.48 -1.05 -4.46
CA GLN A 17 -2.04 -0.36 -3.30
C GLN A 17 -1.42 1.04 -3.13
N GLY A 18 -0.12 1.16 -3.38
CA GLY A 18 0.60 2.44 -3.32
C GLY A 18 0.12 3.41 -4.38
N PHE A 19 -0.06 2.92 -5.61
CA PHE A 19 -0.61 3.72 -6.69
C PHE A 19 -2.04 4.19 -6.41
N ALA A 20 -2.91 3.28 -5.94
CA ALA A 20 -4.29 3.60 -5.57
C ALA A 20 -4.34 4.66 -4.45
N SER A 21 -3.52 4.49 -3.40
CA SER A 21 -3.44 5.43 -2.28
C SER A 21 -2.94 6.80 -2.71
N ARG A 22 -1.91 6.84 -3.58
CA ARG A 22 -1.40 8.09 -4.16
C ARG A 22 -2.45 8.81 -5.00
N LYS A 23 -3.16 8.08 -5.87
CA LYS A 23 -4.24 8.65 -6.70
C LYS A 23 -5.32 9.26 -5.81
N ALA A 24 -5.75 8.54 -4.78
CA ALA A 24 -6.79 8.98 -3.86
C ALA A 24 -6.36 10.21 -3.04
N PHE A 25 -5.11 10.24 -2.59
CA PHE A 25 -4.53 11.39 -1.90
C PHE A 25 -4.42 12.64 -2.78
N ILE A 26 -4.02 12.49 -4.05
CA ILE A 26 -3.97 13.60 -5.00
C ILE A 26 -5.37 14.13 -5.26
N THR A 27 -6.35 13.25 -5.52
CA THR A 27 -7.76 13.66 -5.68
C THR A 27 -8.24 14.42 -4.46
N TYR A 28 -7.95 13.94 -3.25
CA TYR A 28 -8.28 14.66 -2.03
C TYR A 28 -7.61 16.04 -1.98
N ARG A 29 -6.29 16.14 -2.20
CA ARG A 29 -5.60 17.43 -2.18
C ARG A 29 -6.15 18.44 -3.19
N THR A 30 -6.58 17.98 -4.36
CA THR A 30 -7.08 18.86 -5.43
C THR A 30 -8.52 19.33 -5.17
N TYR A 31 -9.35 18.47 -4.57
CA TYR A 31 -10.79 18.72 -4.40
C TYR A 31 -11.24 18.90 -2.94
N ALA A 32 -10.31 18.93 -1.99
CA ALA A 32 -10.64 19.02 -0.57
C ALA A 32 -11.34 20.35 -0.25
N ALA A 33 -12.51 20.25 0.38
CA ALA A 33 -13.23 21.38 0.94
C ALA A 33 -12.99 21.47 2.45
N LYS A 34 -13.14 22.66 3.05
CA LYS A 34 -12.98 22.85 4.51
C LYS A 34 -13.97 22.03 5.36
N THR A 35 -15.00 21.47 4.74
CA THR A 35 -16.02 20.61 5.37
C THR A 35 -15.72 19.13 5.24
N ASP A 36 -14.61 18.73 4.60
CA ASP A 36 -14.30 17.32 4.43
C ASP A 36 -14.01 16.63 5.77
N SER A 37 -14.51 15.39 5.87
CA SER A 37 -14.42 14.61 7.09
C SER A 37 -12.97 14.15 7.36
N PRO A 38 -12.42 14.36 8.57
CA PRO A 38 -11.08 13.92 8.92
C PRO A 38 -10.91 12.40 8.81
N PHE A 39 -11.98 11.61 8.94
CA PHE A 39 -11.95 10.16 8.73
C PHE A 39 -11.48 9.77 7.33
N ARG A 40 -11.76 10.60 6.31
CA ARG A 40 -11.34 10.35 4.94
C ARG A 40 -9.82 10.49 4.79
N VAL A 41 -9.21 11.45 5.51
CA VAL A 41 -7.75 11.64 5.57
C VAL A 41 -7.07 10.45 6.26
N PHE A 42 -7.63 9.97 7.37
CA PHE A 42 -7.14 8.75 8.03
C PHE A 42 -7.22 7.54 7.10
N GLY A 43 -8.31 7.39 6.32
CA GLY A 43 -8.46 6.35 5.31
C GLY A 43 -7.32 6.33 4.28
N TYR A 44 -6.84 7.49 3.83
CA TYR A 44 -5.68 7.55 2.92
C TYR A 44 -4.37 7.17 3.61
N LEU A 45 -4.19 7.55 4.87
CA LEU A 45 -3.02 7.17 5.67
C LEU A 45 -2.93 5.65 5.83
N TYR A 46 -4.07 4.99 6.08
CA TYR A 46 -4.15 3.53 6.11
C TYR A 46 -3.76 2.90 4.77
N GLY A 47 -4.16 3.49 3.64
CA GLY A 47 -3.77 3.02 2.33
C GLY A 47 -2.26 2.91 2.15
N PHE A 48 -1.52 3.96 2.53
CA PHE A 48 -0.04 3.95 2.51
C PHE A 48 0.56 2.99 3.53
N PHE A 49 -0.04 2.86 4.71
CA PHE A 49 0.40 1.88 5.71
C PHE A 49 0.30 0.44 5.17
N PHE A 50 -0.81 0.08 4.52
CA PHE A 50 -0.97 -1.23 3.90
C PHE A 50 0.01 -1.47 2.76
N THR A 51 0.35 -0.44 1.97
CA THR A 51 1.44 -0.55 0.97
C THR A 51 2.76 -0.94 1.63
N ALA A 52 3.15 -0.26 2.70
CA ALA A 52 4.40 -0.57 3.40
C ALA A 52 4.36 -1.97 4.01
N LEU A 53 3.24 -2.35 4.62
CA LEU A 53 3.05 -3.65 5.23
C LEU A 53 3.17 -4.80 4.21
N LEU A 54 2.48 -4.69 3.07
CA LEU A 54 2.56 -5.65 1.97
C LEU A 54 3.98 -5.75 1.40
N ALA A 55 4.67 -4.61 1.27
CA ALA A 55 6.04 -4.58 0.79
C ALA A 55 7.00 -5.32 1.74
N VAL A 56 6.89 -5.05 3.05
CA VAL A 56 7.71 -5.71 4.08
C VAL A 56 7.46 -7.22 4.09
N PHE A 57 6.20 -7.66 4.11
CA PHE A 57 5.88 -9.08 4.06
C PHE A 57 6.38 -9.74 2.77
N GLY A 58 6.21 -9.08 1.62
CA GLY A 58 6.73 -9.57 0.35
C GLY A 58 8.24 -9.75 0.34
N ILE A 59 8.98 -8.77 0.91
CA ILE A 59 10.44 -8.85 1.05
C ILE A 59 10.85 -9.99 1.98
N VAL A 60 10.20 -10.12 3.15
CA VAL A 60 10.50 -11.18 4.13
C VAL A 60 10.31 -12.57 3.53
N GLU A 61 9.23 -12.79 2.78
CA GLU A 61 8.99 -14.07 2.09
C GLU A 61 10.09 -14.38 1.06
N ILE A 62 10.54 -13.38 0.30
CA ILE A 62 11.64 -13.56 -0.66
C ILE A 62 12.95 -13.86 0.05
N LEU A 63 13.27 -13.15 1.13
CA LEU A 63 14.47 -13.41 1.92
C LEU A 63 14.46 -14.81 2.55
N THR A 64 13.29 -15.26 3.02
CA THR A 64 13.08 -16.60 3.58
C THR A 64 13.21 -17.71 2.52
N PHE A 65 12.96 -17.40 1.25
CA PHE A 65 13.23 -18.34 0.15
C PHE A 65 14.72 -18.45 -0.19
N LEU A 66 15.48 -17.37 0.00
CA LEU A 66 16.88 -17.27 -0.41
C LEU A 66 17.88 -17.79 0.64
N GLY A 67 17.50 -17.79 1.91
CA GLY A 67 18.27 -18.36 3.03
C GLY A 67 17.81 -19.78 3.37
#